data_AF-A0A3M8GGV6-F1
#
_entry.id   AF-A0A3M8GGV6-F1
#
_cell.length_a   1.000
_cell.length_b   1.000
_cell.length_c   1.000
_cell.angle_alpha   90.00
_cell.angle_beta   90.00
_cell.angle_gamma   90.00
#
_symmetry.space_group_name_H-M   'P 1'
#
loop_
_entity.id
_entity.type
_entity.pdbx_description
1 polymer ?
#
loop_
_entity_poly.entity_id
_entity_poly.type
_entity_poly.pdbx_seq_one_letter_code
_entity_poly.pdbx_strand_id
1 'polypeptide(L)'
;MKRNPIFVLSLLLVALISSCDDCNDCLDLQQKNILVLDTDGNNLLFGIDATFDPSTLTLNLGDGSSRSLFIDEESQTISFTLEENETTYMLQFDNETLATIVFELGERKSERCCGNLICSTTTLVNGASVENLDTITIVN
;
A
#
# COMPACT_ATOMS: atom_id res chain seq x y z
N MET A 1 -32.00 -20.27 57.99
CA MET A 1 -30.54 -20.18 57.71
C MET A 1 -30.24 -21.14 56.57
N LYS A 2 -29.51 -20.85 55.50
CA LYS A 2 -28.90 -19.62 54.96
C LYS A 2 -28.67 -19.96 53.47
N ARG A 3 -29.10 -19.09 52.56
CA ARG A 3 -28.85 -19.20 51.11
C ARG A 3 -27.35 -19.18 50.84
N ASN A 4 -26.84 -20.07 49.98
CA ASN A 4 -25.55 -19.88 49.32
C ASN A 4 -25.71 -20.10 47.80
N PRO A 5 -25.99 -19.05 47.02
CA PRO A 5 -25.93 -19.10 45.56
C PRO A 5 -24.61 -18.45 45.13
N ILE A 6 -23.47 -19.12 45.32
CA ILE A 6 -22.19 -18.60 44.85
C ILE A 6 -21.35 -19.78 44.35
N PHE A 7 -21.74 -20.39 43.24
CA PHE A 7 -20.87 -21.37 42.56
C PHE A 7 -21.05 -21.42 41.05
N VAL A 8 -21.57 -20.35 40.43
CA VAL A 8 -21.80 -20.31 38.97
C VAL A 8 -21.13 -19.10 38.29
N LEU A 9 -20.46 -18.22 39.03
CA LEU A 9 -19.97 -16.93 38.49
C LEU A 9 -18.44 -16.83 38.34
N SER A 10 -17.71 -17.94 38.32
CA SER A 10 -16.24 -17.89 38.24
C SER A 10 -15.64 -18.71 37.10
N LEU A 11 -16.46 -19.35 36.26
CA LEU A 11 -15.98 -20.15 35.12
C LEU A 11 -16.26 -19.52 33.74
N LEU A 12 -16.76 -18.28 33.69
CA LEU A 12 -17.06 -17.58 32.43
C LEU A 12 -16.08 -16.45 32.07
N LEU A 13 -15.08 -16.17 32.91
CA LEU A 13 -14.13 -15.06 32.70
C LEU A 13 -12.77 -15.49 32.13
N VAL A 14 -12.54 -16.80 31.92
CA VAL A 14 -11.27 -17.32 31.38
C VAL A 14 -11.37 -17.69 29.89
N ALA A 15 -12.57 -17.65 29.30
CA ALA A 15 -12.77 -18.02 27.89
C ALA A 15 -12.53 -16.89 26.87
N LEU A 16 -12.03 -15.72 27.29
CA LEU A 16 -11.69 -14.61 26.37
C LEU A 16 -10.17 -14.44 26.17
N ILE A 17 -9.36 -15.40 26.64
CA ILE A 17 -7.88 -15.34 26.58
C ILE A 17 -7.29 -16.61 25.95
N SER A 18 -7.77 -16.96 24.76
CA SER A 18 -7.09 -17.85 23.79
C SER A 18 -8.08 -18.03 22.62
N SER A 19 -7.81 -17.70 21.38
CA SER A 19 -6.57 -17.90 20.64
C SER A 19 -6.52 -16.95 19.43
N CYS A 20 -5.42 -16.22 19.27
CA CYS A 20 -4.92 -15.92 17.93
C CYS A 20 -3.72 -16.85 17.80
N ASP A 21 -4.01 -18.13 17.53
CA ASP A 21 -3.01 -19.21 17.52
C ASP A 21 -2.19 -19.24 16.22
N ASP A 22 -2.44 -18.34 15.27
CA ASP A 22 -1.57 -18.10 14.12
C ASP A 22 -1.92 -16.73 13.54
N CYS A 23 -1.38 -15.66 14.14
CA CYS A 23 -1.56 -14.30 13.61
C CYS A 23 -0.62 -14.01 12.42
N ASN A 24 -0.52 -14.97 11.49
CA ASN A 24 0.41 -14.89 10.35
C ASN A 24 -0.32 -14.77 9.00
N ASP A 25 -1.66 -14.80 9.01
CA ASP A 25 -2.50 -14.88 7.79
C ASP A 25 -3.12 -13.54 7.39
N CYS A 26 -2.70 -12.43 7.99
CA CYS A 26 -3.21 -11.13 7.60
C CYS A 26 -2.30 -10.43 6.60
N LEU A 27 -2.71 -10.45 5.33
CA LEU A 27 -2.15 -9.61 4.28
C LEU A 27 -2.72 -8.18 4.37
N ASP A 28 -2.50 -7.50 5.50
CA ASP A 28 -2.67 -6.04 5.58
C ASP A 28 -1.45 -5.45 4.90
N LEU A 29 -1.60 -5.08 3.62
CA LEU A 29 -0.55 -4.47 2.81
C LEU A 29 -0.89 -3.01 2.55
N GLN A 30 0.12 -2.14 2.52
CA GLN A 30 -0.08 -0.72 2.24
C GLN A 30 -0.39 -0.54 0.76
N GLN A 31 -1.51 0.08 0.44
CA GLN A 31 -1.80 0.56 -0.91
C GLN A 31 -1.12 1.91 -1.14
N LYS A 32 -0.54 2.09 -2.32
CA LYS A 32 0.00 3.35 -2.81
C LYS A 32 -0.74 3.78 -4.06
N ASN A 33 -0.97 5.08 -4.19
CA ASN A 33 -1.52 5.70 -5.39
C ASN A 33 -0.41 6.48 -6.11
N ILE A 34 -0.53 6.61 -7.42
CA ILE A 34 0.39 7.36 -8.26
C ILE A 34 -0.43 8.39 -9.04
N LEU A 35 -0.07 9.66 -8.84
CA LEU A 35 -0.55 10.79 -9.61
C LEU A 35 0.58 11.29 -10.50
N VAL A 36 0.34 11.40 -11.80
CA VAL A 36 1.36 11.79 -12.77
C VAL A 36 0.98 13.14 -13.34
N LEU A 37 1.83 14.13 -13.13
CA LEU A 37 1.59 15.51 -13.51
C LEU A 37 2.69 16.02 -14.45
N ASP A 38 2.37 17.03 -15.25
CA ASP A 38 3.40 17.86 -15.88
C ASP A 38 3.93 18.94 -14.92
N THR A 39 4.84 19.78 -15.40
CA THR A 39 5.40 20.91 -14.64
C THR A 39 4.38 21.99 -14.29
N ASP A 40 3.25 22.05 -14.99
CA ASP A 40 2.18 23.01 -14.76
C ASP A 40 1.09 22.45 -13.80
N GLY A 41 1.19 21.17 -13.45
CA GLY A 41 0.28 20.46 -12.54
C GLY A 41 -0.91 19.78 -13.23
N ASN A 42 -0.90 19.64 -14.56
CA ASN A 42 -1.96 18.94 -15.29
C ASN A 42 -1.77 17.43 -15.20
N ASN A 43 -2.87 16.68 -15.09
CA ASN A 43 -2.83 15.22 -15.01
C ASN A 43 -2.51 14.60 -16.37
N LEU A 44 -1.43 13.83 -16.43
CA LEU A 44 -0.95 13.22 -17.67
C LEU A 44 -1.58 11.85 -17.97
N LEU A 45 -2.33 11.26 -17.03
CA LEU A 45 -3.03 9.99 -17.20
C LEU A 45 -4.53 10.16 -17.48
N PHE A 46 -5.13 11.26 -17.04
CA PHE A 46 -6.58 11.47 -17.10
C PHE A 46 -6.94 12.88 -17.55
N GLY A 47 -8.10 13.02 -18.17
CA GLY A 47 -8.62 14.31 -18.60
C GLY A 47 -8.19 14.73 -20.02
N ILE A 48 -8.36 16.01 -20.32
CA ILE A 48 -8.12 16.55 -21.68
C ILE A 48 -6.64 16.70 -22.02
N ASP A 49 -5.79 16.81 -20.99
CA ASP A 49 -4.33 16.96 -21.11
C ASP A 49 -3.60 15.61 -20.95
N ALA A 50 -4.36 14.51 -20.90
CA ALA A 50 -3.81 13.16 -20.78
C ALA A 50 -2.92 12.86 -22.00
N THR A 51 -1.67 12.50 -21.70
CA THR A 51 -0.65 12.15 -22.70
C THR A 51 -0.37 10.64 -22.70
N PHE A 52 -0.57 9.98 -21.57
CA PHE A 52 -0.39 8.53 -21.42
C PHE A 52 -1.73 7.83 -21.22
N ASP A 53 -1.89 6.64 -21.81
CA ASP A 53 -3.04 5.78 -21.56
C ASP A 53 -2.81 4.96 -20.29
N PRO A 54 -3.61 5.12 -19.23
CA PRO A 54 -3.41 4.41 -17.98
C PRO A 54 -3.56 2.89 -18.14
N SER A 55 -4.24 2.40 -19.18
CA SER A 55 -4.41 0.97 -19.46
C SER A 55 -3.18 0.30 -20.09
N THR A 56 -2.24 1.09 -20.63
CA THR A 56 -1.01 0.58 -21.23
C THR A 56 0.20 0.65 -20.29
N LEU A 57 0.04 1.32 -19.14
CA LEU A 57 1.08 1.41 -18.13
C LEU A 57 1.45 0.03 -17.59
N THR A 58 2.74 -0.16 -17.31
CA THR A 58 3.21 -1.36 -16.61
C THR A 58 4.02 -0.97 -15.38
N LEU A 59 3.79 -1.68 -14.29
CA LEU A 59 4.61 -1.59 -13.09
C LEU A 59 5.45 -2.85 -13.00
N ASN A 60 6.77 -2.71 -12.99
CA ASN A 60 7.70 -3.82 -12.85
C ASN A 60 8.52 -3.65 -11.59
N LEU A 61 8.94 -4.74 -10.99
CA LEU A 61 9.88 -4.72 -9.87
C LEU A 61 11.33 -4.65 -10.36
N GLY A 62 12.26 -4.48 -9.42
CA GLY A 62 13.70 -4.48 -9.70
C GLY A 62 14.21 -5.77 -10.36
N ASP A 63 13.50 -6.90 -10.21
CA ASP A 63 13.82 -8.18 -10.87
C ASP A 63 13.17 -8.32 -12.27
N GLY A 64 12.39 -7.33 -12.70
CA GLY A 64 11.66 -7.31 -13.97
C GLY A 64 10.29 -8.01 -13.94
N SER A 65 9.87 -8.55 -12.79
CA SER A 65 8.52 -9.13 -12.65
C SER A 65 7.45 -8.05 -12.64
N SER A 66 6.34 -8.30 -13.32
CA SER A 66 5.24 -7.32 -13.40
C SER A 66 4.38 -7.33 -12.13
N ARG A 67 3.79 -6.19 -11.80
CA ARG A 67 2.82 -6.00 -10.73
C ARG A 67 1.55 -5.36 -11.25
N SER A 68 0.44 -5.76 -10.63
CA SER A 68 -0.87 -5.24 -10.98
C SER A 68 -0.97 -3.76 -10.63
N LEU A 69 -1.43 -2.98 -11.61
CA LEU A 69 -1.91 -1.63 -11.42
C LEU A 69 -3.43 -1.64 -11.44
N PHE A 70 -4.04 -0.83 -10.58
CA PHE A 70 -5.48 -0.62 -10.55
C PHE A 70 -5.76 0.83 -10.91
N ILE A 71 -6.53 1.03 -11.97
CA ILE A 71 -6.94 2.37 -12.43
C ILE A 71 -8.10 2.83 -11.54
N ASP A 72 -7.95 4.01 -10.93
CA ASP A 72 -9.01 4.68 -10.20
C ASP A 72 -9.37 5.98 -10.93
N GLU A 73 -10.45 5.92 -11.70
CA GLU A 73 -10.96 7.05 -12.46
C GLU A 73 -11.56 8.15 -11.58
N GLU A 74 -12.03 7.82 -10.36
CA GLU A 74 -12.64 8.78 -9.44
C GLU A 74 -11.57 9.69 -8.85
N SER A 75 -10.47 9.10 -8.37
CA SER A 75 -9.32 9.86 -7.86
C SER A 75 -8.35 10.33 -8.95
N GLN A 76 -8.54 9.86 -10.20
CA GLN A 76 -7.65 10.10 -11.33
C GLN A 76 -6.20 9.68 -11.03
N THR A 77 -6.06 8.50 -10.43
CA THR A 77 -4.77 7.90 -10.12
C THR A 77 -4.72 6.45 -10.60
N ILE A 78 -3.52 5.88 -10.58
CA ILE A 78 -3.34 4.43 -10.59
C ILE A 78 -2.86 4.00 -9.21
N SER A 79 -3.19 2.80 -8.78
CA SER A 79 -2.78 2.29 -7.46
C SER A 79 -2.16 0.92 -7.55
N PHE A 80 -1.32 0.61 -6.58
CA PHE A 80 -0.67 -0.69 -6.42
C PHE A 80 -0.47 -1.01 -4.94
N THR A 81 -0.17 -2.26 -4.66
CA THR A 81 0.09 -2.74 -3.30
C THR A 81 1.60 -2.83 -3.08
N LEU A 82 2.07 -2.30 -1.95
CA LEU A 82 3.45 -2.44 -1.50
C LEU A 82 3.69 -3.90 -1.08
N GLU A 83 4.77 -4.48 -1.58
CA GLU A 83 5.16 -5.87 -1.33
C GLU A 83 6.20 -5.90 -0.21
N GLU A 84 6.17 -6.94 0.62
CA GLU A 84 6.96 -7.00 1.86
C GLU A 84 8.47 -6.88 1.67
N ASN A 85 8.99 -7.41 0.56
CA ASN A 85 10.43 -7.50 0.30
C ASN A 85 10.88 -6.69 -0.91
N GLU A 86 10.01 -5.82 -1.45
CA GLU A 86 10.29 -5.09 -2.68
C GLU A 86 10.44 -3.61 -2.40
N THR A 87 11.65 -3.11 -2.63
CA THR A 87 11.97 -1.70 -2.40
C THR A 87 11.93 -0.88 -3.67
N THR A 88 11.92 -1.50 -4.85
CA THR A 88 12.10 -0.81 -6.13
C THR A 88 11.01 -1.20 -7.12
N TYR A 89 10.34 -0.17 -7.63
CA TYR A 89 9.28 -0.26 -8.60
C TYR A 89 9.60 0.63 -9.81
N MET A 90 9.35 0.14 -11.01
CA MET A 90 9.58 0.82 -12.26
C MET A 90 8.24 0.96 -12.97
N LEU A 91 7.70 2.18 -12.99
CA LEU A 91 6.51 2.51 -13.74
C LEU A 91 6.93 2.90 -15.16
N GLN A 92 6.54 2.08 -16.13
CA GLN A 92 6.82 2.31 -17.54
C GLN A 92 5.57 2.86 -18.23
N PHE A 93 5.71 4.05 -18.83
CA PHE A 93 4.66 4.78 -19.53
C PHE A 93 4.57 4.38 -20.99
N ASP A 94 5.72 4.28 -21.64
CA ASP A 94 5.89 3.85 -23.02
C ASP A 94 7.30 3.24 -23.19
N ASN A 95 7.80 3.12 -24.43
CA ASN A 95 9.11 2.53 -24.69
C ASN A 95 10.31 3.40 -24.27
N GLU A 96 10.10 4.70 -24.07
CA GLU A 96 11.15 5.69 -23.82
C GLU A 96 11.03 6.33 -22.43
N THR A 97 9.84 6.31 -21.85
CA THR A 97 9.49 7.02 -20.63
C THR A 97 9.25 6.04 -19.48
N LEU A 98 10.05 6.18 -18.42
CA LEU A 98 9.93 5.40 -17.19
C LEU A 98 10.16 6.28 -15.96
N ALA A 99 9.50 5.93 -14.86
CA ALA A 99 9.80 6.47 -13.54
C ALA A 99 10.21 5.33 -12.60
N THR A 100 11.26 5.57 -11.81
CA THR A 100 11.69 4.66 -10.76
C THR A 100 11.21 5.16 -9.42
N ILE A 101 10.49 4.32 -8.69
CA ILE A 101 9.99 4.57 -7.33
C ILE A 101 10.76 3.64 -6.39
N VAL A 102 11.44 4.21 -5.40
CA VAL A 102 12.18 3.46 -4.39
C VAL A 102 11.59 3.76 -3.01
N PHE A 103 11.36 2.71 -2.23
CA PHE A 103 10.91 2.82 -0.85
C PHE A 103 11.99 2.32 0.11
N GLU A 104 12.13 3.03 1.22
CA GLU A 104 12.63 2.40 2.44
C GLU A 104 11.42 1.83 3.19
N LEU A 105 11.53 0.56 3.60
CA LEU A 105 10.45 -0.15 4.26
C LEU A 105 10.68 -0.18 5.77
N GLY A 106 9.58 -0.16 6.50
CA GLY A 106 9.53 -0.42 7.93
C GLY A 106 8.27 -1.21 8.29
N GLU A 107 8.19 -1.60 9.55
CA GLU A 107 7.05 -2.33 10.09
C GLU A 107 6.32 -1.49 11.13
N ARG A 108 5.00 -1.51 11.08
CA ARG A 108 4.14 -0.99 12.15
C ARG A 108 3.09 -2.02 12.52
N LYS A 109 2.59 -1.97 13.76
CA LYS A 109 1.49 -2.84 14.18
C LYS A 109 0.25 -2.55 13.33
N SER A 110 -0.39 -3.60 12.80
CA SER A 110 -1.67 -3.45 12.10
C SER A 110 -2.78 -3.08 13.08
N GLU A 111 -3.70 -2.22 12.64
CA GLU A 111 -4.93 -1.89 13.36
C GLU A 111 -6.09 -2.81 13.01
N ARG A 112 -5.98 -3.53 11.88
CA ARG A 112 -7.04 -4.37 11.31
C ARG A 112 -6.90 -5.83 11.67
N CYS A 113 -5.68 -6.26 11.99
CA CYS A 113 -5.41 -7.63 12.34
C CYS A 113 -4.28 -7.75 13.35
N CYS A 114 -4.14 -8.96 13.88
CA CYS A 114 -2.97 -9.28 14.68
C CYS A 114 -1.79 -9.50 13.74
N GLY A 115 -0.78 -8.65 13.82
CA GLY A 115 0.40 -8.71 12.97
C GLY A 115 1.05 -7.34 12.79
N ASN A 116 2.14 -7.31 12.02
CA ASN A 116 2.75 -6.09 11.52
C ASN A 116 2.34 -5.87 10.06
N LEU A 117 2.23 -4.61 9.67
CA LEU A 117 2.02 -4.13 8.32
C LEU A 117 3.35 -3.53 7.85
N ILE A 118 3.76 -3.92 6.65
CA ILE A 118 4.86 -3.27 5.93
C ILE A 118 4.37 -1.91 5.43
N CYS A 119 5.12 -0.88 5.78
CA CYS A 119 4.85 0.48 5.33
C CYS A 119 6.13 1.13 4.81
N SER A 120 5.99 2.03 3.84
CA SER A 120 7.10 2.89 3.45
C SER A 120 7.39 3.90 4.56
N THR A 121 8.67 4.10 4.88
CA THR A 121 9.16 5.16 5.77
C THR A 121 9.73 6.33 4.98
N THR A 122 10.29 6.04 3.80
CA THR A 122 10.83 6.99 2.85
C THR A 122 10.38 6.62 1.44
N THR A 123 10.13 7.63 0.60
CA THR A 123 9.84 7.45 -0.82
C THR A 123 10.80 8.30 -1.65
N LEU A 124 11.37 7.70 -2.69
CA LEU A 124 12.16 8.39 -3.69
C LEU A 124 11.54 8.16 -5.06
N VAL A 125 11.45 9.22 -5.87
CA VAL A 125 11.05 9.15 -7.28
C VAL A 125 12.23 9.65 -8.11
N ASN A 126 12.68 8.82 -9.06
CA ASN A 126 13.84 9.12 -9.92
C ASN A 126 15.09 9.56 -9.13
N GLY A 127 15.28 8.98 -7.94
CA GLY A 127 16.41 9.28 -7.05
C GLY A 127 16.25 10.53 -6.16
N ALA A 128 15.16 11.28 -6.30
CA ALA A 128 14.85 12.42 -5.44
C ALA A 128 13.85 12.02 -4.34
N SER A 129 14.12 12.43 -3.10
CA SER A 129 13.18 12.23 -1.99
C SER A 129 11.92 13.07 -2.19
N VAL A 130 10.77 12.44 -2.03
CA VAL A 130 9.45 13.08 -2.06
C VAL A 130 8.75 12.87 -0.71
N GLU A 131 7.64 13.57 -0.48
CA GLU A 131 6.83 13.31 0.71
C GLU A 131 6.36 11.86 0.73
N ASN A 132 6.53 11.20 1.88
CA ASN A 132 6.11 9.82 2.07
C ASN A 132 4.61 9.75 2.42
N LEU A 133 3.77 10.02 1.41
CA LEU A 133 2.33 9.90 1.49
C LEU A 133 1.84 8.60 0.85
N ASP A 134 0.55 8.29 1.01
CA ASP A 134 -0.09 7.19 0.28
C ASP A 134 -0.19 7.50 -1.21
N THR A 135 -0.40 8.77 -1.58
CA THR A 135 -0.32 9.22 -2.98
C THR A 135 1.06 9.77 -3.30
N ILE A 136 1.69 9.19 -4.31
CA ILE A 136 3.00 9.54 -4.83
C ILE A 136 2.80 10.40 -6.07
N THR A 137 3.34 11.61 -6.06
CA THR A 137 3.32 12.48 -7.23
C THR A 137 4.58 12.31 -8.05
N ILE A 138 4.42 12.01 -9.34
CA ILE A 138 5.49 11.94 -10.34
C ILE A 138 5.30 13.13 -11.27
N VAL A 139 6.31 14.00 -11.36
CA VAL A 139 6.32 15.10 -12.33
C VAL A 139 7.16 14.68 -13.54
N ASN A 140 6.57 14.76 -14.73
CA ASN A 140 7.20 14.41 -16.02
C ASN A 140 7.22 15.61 -16.96
#